data_AF-A0A5N6PSS6-F1
#
_entry.id   AF-A0A5N6PSS6-F1
#
_cell.length_a   1.000
_cell.length_b   1.000
_cell.length_c   1.000
_cell.angle_alpha   90.00
_cell.angle_beta   90.00
_cell.angle_gamma   90.00
#
_symmetry.space_group_name_H-M   'P 1'
#
loop_
_entity.id
_entity.type
_entity.pdbx_description
1 polymer ?
#
loop_
_entity_poly.entity_id
_entity_poly.type
_entity_poly.pdbx_seq_one_letter_code
_entity_poly.pdbx_strand_id
1 'polypeptide(L)'
;MQWFAQDKLRLAKDRPPLGPANVASTLIFHSPWTDKMYHDLKILYWWPHMKADIVTYVSKCLTCAKVKIEYQKHSGLLTQPEIPMWKWEQISMDFITKLPRTPSGCDTI
;
A
#
# COMPACT_ATOMS: atom_id res chain seq x y z
N MET A 1 8.37 38.09 0.92
CA MET A 1 8.57 36.82 1.67
C MET A 1 8.08 36.92 3.12
N GLN A 2 6.80 37.28 3.32
CA GLN A 2 6.17 37.37 4.66
C GLN A 2 5.06 36.33 4.87
N TRP A 3 4.74 35.54 3.84
CA TRP A 3 3.64 34.57 3.85
C TRP A 3 3.89 33.31 4.69
N PHE A 4 5.15 32.92 4.94
CA PHE A 4 5.47 31.66 5.62
C PHE A 4 5.49 31.75 7.15
N ALA A 5 5.56 32.93 7.75
CA ALA A 5 5.67 33.08 9.20
C ALA A 5 4.30 33.02 9.91
N GLN A 6 3.26 33.62 9.33
CA GLN A 6 1.91 33.59 9.92
C GLN A 6 1.25 32.20 9.86
N ASP A 7 1.52 31.40 8.82
CA ASP A 7 0.92 30.06 8.68
C ASP A 7 1.46 29.04 9.70
N LYS A 8 2.73 29.18 10.11
CA LYS A 8 3.32 28.32 11.15
C LYS A 8 2.63 28.45 12.50
N LEU A 9 2.13 29.63 12.84
CA LEU A 9 1.43 29.87 14.11
C LEU A 9 -0.02 29.34 14.11
N ARG A 10 -0.65 29.26 12.93
CA ARG A 10 -2.03 28.78 12.80
C ARG A 10 -2.10 27.25 12.89
N LEU A 11 -1.15 26.55 12.27
CA LEU A 11 -1.04 25.08 12.30
C LEU A 11 -0.81 24.47 13.69
N ALA A 12 -0.23 25.22 14.64
CA ALA A 12 0.02 24.71 15.98
C ALA A 12 -1.26 24.67 16.86
N LYS A 13 -2.27 25.49 16.56
CA LYS A 13 -3.50 25.60 17.37
C LYS A 13 -4.55 24.55 17.02
N ASP A 14 -4.48 23.97 15.83
CA ASP A 14 -5.44 22.97 15.36
C ASP A 14 -4.93 21.52 15.50
N ARG A 15 -3.94 21.27 16.36
CA ARG A 15 -3.36 19.93 16.57
C ARG A 15 -4.30 19.06 17.42
N PRO A 16 -4.98 18.04 16.86
CA PRO A 16 -5.74 17.10 17.68
C PRO A 16 -4.78 16.26 18.55
N PRO A 17 -5.23 15.82 19.75
CA PRO A 17 -4.41 14.98 20.62
C PRO A 17 -4.01 13.69 19.90
N LEU A 18 -2.75 13.28 20.09
CA LEU A 18 -2.21 12.02 19.58
C LEU A 18 -2.98 10.87 20.23
N GLY A 19 -4.04 10.41 19.57
CA GLY A 19 -4.77 9.19 19.92
C GLY A 19 -3.91 7.94 19.68
N PRO A 20 -4.30 6.79 20.23
CA PRO A 20 -3.53 5.56 20.13
C PRO A 20 -3.33 5.18 18.66
N ALA A 21 -2.06 4.99 18.27
CA ALA A 21 -1.67 4.63 16.92
C ALA A 21 -2.33 3.30 16.52
N ASN A 22 -3.19 3.33 15.51
CA ASN A 22 -3.73 2.12 14.91
C ASN A 22 -2.68 1.41 14.05
N VAL A 23 -2.81 0.11 13.89
CA VAL A 23 -1.88 -0.75 13.13
C VAL A 23 -1.68 -0.31 11.67
N ALA A 24 -2.66 0.38 11.07
CA ALA A 24 -2.56 0.98 9.75
C ALA A 24 -1.54 2.13 9.69
N SER A 25 -1.40 2.90 10.78
CA SER A 25 -0.43 3.99 10.88
C SER A 25 1.00 3.47 10.95
N THR A 26 1.27 2.38 11.66
CA THR A 26 2.62 1.79 11.79
C THR A 26 3.20 1.36 10.43
N LEU A 27 2.33 0.87 9.52
CA LEU A 27 2.72 0.48 8.15
C LEU A 27 3.01 1.66 7.22
N ILE A 28 2.68 2.90 7.60
CA ILE A 28 3.02 4.11 6.85
C ILE A 28 4.35 4.67 7.36
N PHE A 29 4.65 4.54 8.66
CA PHE A 29 5.91 4.99 9.25
C PHE A 29 7.16 4.30 8.68
N HIS A 30 7.07 3.04 8.25
CA HIS A 30 8.16 2.29 7.61
C HIS A 30 7.87 2.04 6.12
N SER A 31 7.28 3.02 5.41
CA SER A 31 7.08 2.89 3.97
C SER A 31 8.32 3.43 3.21
N PRO A 32 8.74 2.78 2.10
CA PRO A 32 9.87 3.25 1.30
C PRO A 32 9.70 4.70 0.83
N TRP A 33 8.45 5.10 0.58
CA TRP A 33 8.05 6.42 0.09
C TRP A 33 8.23 7.51 1.15
N THR A 34 7.84 7.24 2.40
CA THR A 34 8.01 8.19 3.52
C THR A 34 9.48 8.36 3.89
N ASP A 35 10.26 7.28 3.84
CA ASP A 35 11.69 7.34 4.14
C ASP A 35 12.45 8.14 3.08
N LYS A 36 12.14 7.92 1.79
CA LYS A 36 12.70 8.72 0.70
C LYS A 36 12.40 10.21 0.87
N MET A 37 11.15 10.58 1.10
CA MET A 37 10.76 11.98 1.33
C MET A 37 11.48 12.59 2.54
N TYR A 38 11.65 11.83 3.62
CA TYR A 38 12.39 12.29 4.79
C TYR A 38 13.86 12.53 4.46
N HIS A 39 14.52 11.61 3.75
CA HIS A 39 15.91 11.76 3.37
C HIS A 39 16.15 12.95 2.43
N ASP A 40 15.28 13.15 1.44
CA ASP A 40 15.37 14.27 0.49
C ASP A 40 15.21 15.62 1.21
N LEU A 41 14.21 15.73 2.09
CA LEU A 41 13.91 16.99 2.78
C LEU A 41 14.93 17.31 3.89
N LYS A 42 15.49 16.30 4.56
CA LYS A 42 16.48 16.47 5.63
C LYS A 42 17.76 17.16 5.14
N ILE A 43 18.07 17.08 3.84
CA ILE A 43 19.26 17.73 3.25
C ILE A 43 19.14 19.26 3.32
N LEU A 44 17.93 19.80 3.17
CA LEU A 44 17.70 21.23 3.02
C LEU A 44 16.94 21.87 4.19
N TYR A 45 16.17 21.08 4.94
CA TYR A 45 15.24 21.58 5.94
C TYR A 45 15.28 20.76 7.22
N TRP A 46 14.99 21.43 8.34
CA TRP A 46 14.84 20.78 9.65
C TRP A 46 13.73 21.43 10.47
N TRP A 47 12.87 20.60 11.07
CA TRP A 47 11.85 21.03 12.04
C TRP A 47 11.47 19.89 12.99
N PRO A 48 10.96 20.19 14.20
CA PRO A 48 10.52 19.16 15.15
C PRO A 48 9.36 18.34 14.57
N HIS A 49 9.40 17.02 14.79
CA HIS A 49 8.41 16.04 14.30
C HIS A 49 8.29 15.88 12.77
N MET A 50 9.31 16.28 12.01
CA MET A 50 9.37 16.16 10.54
C MET A 50 8.94 14.80 9.97
N LYS A 51 9.36 13.67 10.59
CA LYS A 51 8.92 12.33 10.16
C LYS A 51 7.41 12.13 10.29
N ALA A 52 6.80 12.60 11.38
CA ALA A 52 5.37 12.46 11.64
C ALA A 52 4.53 13.31 10.68
N ASP A 53 5.01 14.51 10.34
CA ASP A 53 4.35 15.39 9.38
C ASP A 53 4.37 14.79 7.97
N ILE A 54 5.52 14.22 7.55
CA ILE A 54 5.66 13.53 6.26
C ILE A 54 4.73 12.33 6.19
N VAL A 55 4.65 11.52 7.25
CA VAL A 55 3.72 10.38 7.34
C VAL A 55 2.26 10.85 7.23
N THR A 56 1.90 11.94 7.90
CA THR A 56 0.55 12.52 7.86
C THR A 56 0.23 13.11 6.49
N TYR A 57 1.22 13.65 5.80
CA TYR A 57 1.06 14.17 4.44
C TYR A 57 0.85 13.03 3.43
N VAL A 58 1.69 12.00 3.48
CA VAL A 58 1.61 10.84 2.58
C VAL A 58 0.32 10.04 2.83
N SER A 59 -0.16 9.96 4.07
CA SER A 59 -1.42 9.26 4.39
C SER A 59 -2.66 9.94 3.79
N LYS A 60 -2.62 11.26 3.57
CA LYS A 60 -3.69 12.03 2.93
C LYS A 60 -3.65 11.99 1.40
N CYS A 61 -2.56 11.49 0.81
CA CYS A 61 -2.39 11.42 -0.63
C CYS A 61 -3.14 10.22 -1.23
N LEU A 62 -4.25 10.47 -1.93
CA LEU A 62 -5.08 9.43 -2.56
C LEU A 62 -4.31 8.63 -3.63
N THR A 63 -3.46 9.28 -4.42
CA THR A 63 -2.62 8.62 -5.43
C THR A 63 -1.62 7.67 -4.76
N CYS A 64 -1.03 8.11 -3.65
CA CYS A 64 -0.09 7.32 -2.87
C CYS A 64 -0.79 6.11 -2.23
N ALA A 65 -2.04 6.28 -1.77
CA ALA A 65 -2.86 5.18 -1.25
C ALA A 65 -3.23 4.16 -2.34
N LYS A 66 -3.56 4.61 -3.56
CA LYS A 66 -3.92 3.73 -4.70
C LYS A 66 -2.75 2.89 -5.21
N VAL A 67 -1.54 3.46 -5.22
CA VAL A 67 -0.32 2.79 -5.70
C VAL A 67 0.37 1.99 -4.59
N LYS A 68 -0.07 2.13 -3.34
CA LYS A 68 0.40 1.31 -2.23
C LYS A 68 -0.06 -0.13 -2.46
N ILE A 69 0.85 -0.95 -2.99
CA ILE A 69 0.67 -2.39 -3.05
C ILE A 69 0.57 -2.87 -1.60
N GLU A 70 -0.56 -3.46 -1.24
CA GLU A 70 -0.67 -4.21 -0.01
C GLU A 70 0.30 -5.40 -0.11
N TYR A 71 1.48 -5.25 0.50
CA TYR A 71 2.31 -6.39 0.87
C TYR A 71 1.70 -7.18 2.04
N GLN A 72 0.39 -7.02 2.28
CA GLN A 72 -0.36 -7.89 3.15
C GLN A 72 -0.45 -9.25 2.45
N LYS A 73 0.22 -10.23 3.04
CA LYS A 73 -0.07 -11.64 2.79
C LYS A 73 -1.58 -11.77 2.87
N HIS A 74 -2.24 -12.28 1.83
CA HIS A 74 -3.70 -12.46 1.85
C HIS A 74 -4.03 -13.21 3.15
N SER A 75 -4.61 -12.50 4.11
CA SER A 75 -4.91 -13.02 5.44
C SER A 75 -6.21 -13.81 5.37
N GLY A 76 -6.23 -14.79 4.47
CA GLY A 76 -7.24 -15.81 4.37
C GLY A 76 -6.58 -17.15 4.62
N LEU A 77 -7.18 -17.96 5.50
CA LEU A 77 -6.97 -19.40 5.38
C LEU A 77 -7.45 -19.76 3.98
N LEU A 78 -6.59 -20.35 3.14
CA LEU A 78 -7.06 -20.94 1.89
C LEU A 78 -8.11 -21.98 2.28
N THR A 79 -9.39 -21.67 2.09
CA THR A 79 -10.46 -22.62 2.37
C THR A 79 -10.29 -23.76 1.39
N GLN A 80 -9.88 -24.93 1.90
CA GLN A 80 -9.87 -26.12 1.09
C GLN A 80 -11.33 -26.45 0.74
N PRO A 81 -11.65 -26.71 -0.54
CA PRO A 81 -12.97 -27.20 -0.90
C PRO A 81 -13.26 -28.52 -0.17
N GLU A 82 -14.52 -28.75 0.15
CA GLU A 82 -14.95 -30.00 0.79
C GLU A 82 -14.56 -31.21 -0.07
N ILE A 83 -14.14 -32.30 0.58
CA ILE A 83 -13.77 -33.53 -0.13
C ILE A 83 -15.07 -34.18 -0.63
N PRO A 84 -15.28 -34.34 -1.94
CA PRO A 84 -16.45 -35.01 -2.46
C PRO A 84 -16.48 -36.47 -2.00
N MET A 85 -17.68 -36.97 -1.69
CA MET A 85 -17.86 -38.35 -1.22
C MET A 85 -17.82 -39.36 -2.38
N TRP A 86 -18.14 -38.91 -3.60
CA TRP A 86 -18.25 -39.77 -4.77
C TRP A 86 -17.41 -39.29 -5.94
N LYS A 87 -17.14 -40.22 -6.87
CA LYS A 87 -16.45 -39.90 -8.12
C LYS A 87 -17.32 -38.96 -8.96
N TRP A 88 -16.70 -37.92 -9.54
CA TRP A 88 -17.32 -36.92 -10.45
C TRP A 88 -18.31 -35.93 -9.81
N GLU A 89 -18.38 -35.86 -8.49
CA GLU A 89 -19.24 -34.91 -7.77
C GLU A 89 -18.74 -33.46 -7.87
N GLN A 90 -17.42 -33.28 -8.00
CA GLN A 90 -16.78 -31.97 -8.20
C GLN A 90 -15.79 -32.04 -9.36
N ILE A 91 -15.95 -31.13 -10.34
CA ILE A 91 -15.06 -30.99 -11.50
C ILE A 91 -14.61 -29.53 -11.57
N SER A 92 -13.30 -29.28 -11.52
CA SER A 92 -12.70 -27.96 -11.78
C SER A 92 -12.12 -27.92 -13.19
N MET A 93 -12.32 -26.82 -13.91
CA MET A 93 -11.81 -26.60 -15.25
C MET A 93 -10.98 -25.32 -15.27
N ASP A 94 -9.75 -25.40 -15.75
CA ASP A 94 -8.86 -24.25 -15.96
C ASP A 94 -8.47 -24.15 -17.44
N PHE A 95 -8.39 -22.92 -17.96
CA PHE A 95 -7.95 -22.66 -19.33
C PHE A 95 -6.47 -22.26 -19.36
N ILE A 96 -5.71 -22.88 -20.26
CA ILE A 96 -4.32 -22.49 -20.55
C ILE A 96 -4.29 -21.82 -21.93
N THR A 97 -4.05 -20.51 -21.96
CA THR A 97 -4.22 -19.70 -23.19
C THR A 97 -2.91 -19.36 -23.91
N LYS A 98 -1.75 -19.76 -23.37
CA LYS A 98 -0.42 -19.35 -23.90
C LYS A 98 0.52 -20.53 -24.10
N LEU A 99 0.11 -21.50 -24.91
CA LEU A 99 0.99 -22.60 -25.31
C LEU A 99 1.76 -22.24 -26.59
N PRO A 100 3.00 -22.73 -26.75
CA PRO A 100 3.75 -22.54 -27.97
C PRO A 100 3.04 -23.21 -29.16
N ARG A 101 3.11 -22.57 -30.33
CA ARG A 101 2.56 -23.15 -31.56
C ARG A 101 3.29 -24.42 -31.93
N THR A 102 2.55 -25.36 -32.50
CA THR A 102 3.13 -26.57 -33.07
C THR A 102 4.06 -26.25 -34.26
N PRO A 103 5.03 -27.10 -34.60
CA PRO A 103 5.89 -26.91 -35.77
C PRO A 103 5.12 -26.79 -37.10
N SER A 104 3.92 -27.37 -37.17
CA SER A 104 3.00 -27.25 -38.31
C SER A 104 2.21 -25.93 -38.34
N GLY A 105 2.44 -25.03 -37.39
CA GLY A 105 1.83 -23.70 -37.35
C GLY A 105 0.45 -23.63 -36.71
N CYS A 106 -0.08 -24.74 -36.20
CA CYS A 106 -1.38 -24.77 -35.52
C CYS A 106 -1.27 -24.16 -34.11
N ASP A 107 -2.27 -23.37 -33.75
CA ASP A 107 -2.50 -22.86 -32.40
C ASP A 107 -3.19 -23.92 -31.52
N THR A 108 -3.05 -23.73 -30.21
CA THR A 108 -3.86 -24.41 -29.20
C THR A 108 -5.10 -23.57 -28.96
N ILE A 109 -6.27 -24.21 -29.12
CA ILE A 109 -7.64 -23.67 -28.99
C ILE A 109 -7.82 -22.76 -27.77
#